data_AF-A0A946UAX2-F1
#
_entry.id   AF-A0A946UAX2-F1
#
_cell.length_a   1.000
_cell.length_b   1.000
_cell.length_c   1.000
_cell.angle_alpha   90.00
_cell.angle_beta   90.00
_cell.angle_gamma   90.00
#
_symmetry.space_group_name_H-M   'P 1'
#
loop_
_entity.id
_entity.type
_entity.pdbx_description
1 polymer ?
#
loop_
_entity_poly.entity_id
_entity_poly.type
_entity_poly.pdbx_seq_one_letter_code
_entity_poly.pdbx_strand_id
1 'polypeptide(L)'
;FDGSPDEWQPGEDYRAPTCASCHMSQVGDLAMTHNVSDRLHWVLWSKSSPVRGSDDVMSPKLGNGPEGRKKMRKVCASCHSSDHTDGFFAQADKAVKLYNEAYYKPAVTMLDELKAKGLLRDNPWTDPFQVKYYYLWHHEGRRARIGATHGAPDYAHWHGFFELMQDLYELEQIYEKRIASGKIEE
;
A
#
# COMPACT_ATOMS: atom_id res chain seq x y z
N PHE A 1 -24.29 3.99 -14.73
CA PHE A 1 -25.19 3.81 -13.58
C PHE A 1 -26.16 4.97 -13.61
N ASP A 2 -27.45 4.66 -13.71
CA ASP A 2 -28.50 5.64 -13.44
C ASP A 2 -28.93 5.44 -11.96
N GLY A 3 -29.50 6.46 -11.34
CA GLY A 3 -29.92 6.40 -9.92
C GLY A 3 -28.82 6.75 -8.91
N SER A 4 -29.21 6.79 -7.63
CA SER A 4 -28.36 7.20 -6.52
C SER A 4 -27.49 6.04 -6.01
N PRO A 5 -26.26 6.28 -5.50
CA PRO A 5 -25.37 5.20 -5.03
C PRO A 5 -25.89 4.39 -3.84
N ASP A 6 -26.94 4.85 -3.16
CA ASP A 6 -27.67 4.13 -2.12
C ASP A 6 -28.70 3.13 -2.68
N GLU A 7 -29.03 3.20 -3.96
CA GLU A 7 -29.98 2.30 -4.62
C GLU A 7 -29.30 1.13 -5.33
N TRP A 8 -27.99 1.18 -5.57
CA TRP A 8 -27.28 0.18 -6.38
C TRP A 8 -27.22 -1.20 -5.71
N GLN A 9 -27.65 -2.22 -6.45
CA GLN A 9 -27.68 -3.60 -6.01
C GLN A 9 -26.62 -4.47 -6.72
N PRO A 10 -25.72 -5.15 -5.98
CA PRO A 10 -24.79 -6.12 -6.56
C PRO A 10 -25.54 -7.26 -7.27
N GLY A 11 -25.09 -7.61 -8.48
CA GLY A 11 -25.69 -8.67 -9.29
C GLY A 11 -26.84 -8.22 -10.20
N GLU A 12 -27.50 -7.10 -9.86
CA GLU A 12 -28.59 -6.50 -10.64
C GLU A 12 -28.09 -5.28 -11.43
N ASP A 13 -27.67 -4.23 -10.72
CA ASP A 13 -27.20 -2.97 -11.31
C ASP A 13 -25.73 -3.02 -11.73
N TYR A 14 -24.95 -3.92 -11.12
CA TYR A 14 -23.56 -4.14 -11.48
C TYR A 14 -23.10 -5.58 -11.24
N ARG A 15 -22.27 -6.09 -12.15
CA ARG A 15 -21.66 -7.43 -12.06
C ARG A 15 -20.16 -7.40 -11.74
N ALA A 16 -19.55 -6.22 -11.78
CA ALA A 16 -18.19 -5.96 -11.35
C ALA A 16 -18.19 -4.70 -10.48
N PRO A 17 -17.46 -4.69 -9.35
CA PRO A 17 -17.43 -3.54 -8.47
C PRO A 17 -16.65 -2.38 -9.11
N THR A 18 -16.95 -1.17 -8.66
CA THR A 18 -16.21 0.06 -8.99
C THR A 18 -15.59 0.64 -7.73
N CYS A 19 -14.79 1.70 -7.89
CA CYS A 19 -14.23 2.43 -6.75
C CYS A 19 -15.32 2.87 -5.76
N ALA A 20 -16.43 3.40 -6.28
CA ALA A 20 -17.55 3.85 -5.45
C ALA A 20 -18.23 2.67 -4.74
N SER A 21 -18.52 1.57 -5.45
CA SER A 21 -19.23 0.44 -4.83
C SER A 21 -18.43 -0.25 -3.72
N CYS A 22 -17.10 -0.29 -3.83
CA CYS A 22 -16.25 -0.77 -2.75
C CYS A 22 -16.14 0.21 -1.58
N HIS A 23 -15.89 1.49 -1.84
CA HIS A 23 -15.47 2.43 -0.80
C HIS A 23 -16.59 3.29 -0.20
N MET A 24 -17.69 3.53 -0.91
CA MET A 24 -18.64 4.58 -0.55
C MET A 24 -20.10 4.17 -0.69
N SER A 25 -20.50 3.48 -1.77
CA SER A 25 -21.91 3.15 -2.06
C SER A 25 -22.49 2.17 -1.04
N GLN A 26 -23.82 2.14 -0.94
CA GLN A 26 -24.49 1.12 -0.14
C GLN A 26 -24.24 -0.26 -0.72
N VAL A 27 -24.06 -1.27 0.14
CA VAL A 27 -23.94 -2.67 -0.25
C VAL A 27 -24.63 -3.55 0.78
N GLY A 28 -25.81 -4.10 0.44
CA GLY A 28 -26.66 -4.80 1.40
C GLY A 28 -26.98 -3.91 2.61
N ASP A 29 -26.70 -4.41 3.81
CA ASP A 29 -26.89 -3.67 5.08
C ASP A 29 -25.79 -2.63 5.37
N LEU A 30 -24.75 -2.53 4.52
CA LEU A 30 -23.68 -1.55 4.69
C LEU A 30 -24.12 -0.22 4.08
N ALA A 31 -24.45 0.75 4.93
CA ALA A 31 -24.86 2.08 4.50
C ALA A 31 -23.81 2.80 3.63
N MET A 32 -24.31 3.68 2.77
CA MET A 32 -23.48 4.63 2.02
C MET A 32 -22.71 5.55 2.97
N THR A 33 -21.51 5.98 2.57
CA THR A 33 -20.70 6.93 3.33
C THR A 33 -19.87 7.83 2.41
N HIS A 34 -19.71 9.10 2.81
CA HIS A 34 -18.75 10.02 2.21
C HIS A 34 -17.36 9.95 2.88
N ASN A 35 -17.23 9.19 3.97
CA ASN A 35 -15.95 8.94 4.63
C ASN A 35 -15.24 7.75 3.96
N VAL A 36 -14.34 8.04 3.02
CA VAL A 36 -13.57 7.03 2.28
C VAL A 36 -12.62 6.20 3.15
N SER A 37 -12.37 6.59 4.40
CA SER A 37 -11.56 5.82 5.35
C SER A 37 -12.36 4.77 6.12
N ASP A 38 -13.70 4.83 6.07
CA ASP A 38 -14.58 4.00 6.90
C ASP A 38 -14.43 2.49 6.68
N ARG A 39 -14.05 2.09 5.45
CA ARG A 39 -13.92 0.69 5.03
C ARG A 39 -12.45 0.24 4.86
N LEU A 40 -11.48 1.04 5.30
CA LEU A 40 -10.06 0.79 5.05
C LEU A 40 -9.36 0.12 6.24
N HIS A 41 -8.44 -0.80 5.96
CA HIS A 41 -7.61 -1.47 6.98
C HIS A 41 -6.19 -0.89 7.06
N TRP A 42 -5.47 -0.91 5.94
CA TRP A 42 -4.10 -0.44 5.81
C TRP A 42 -4.03 1.02 5.34
N VAL A 43 -2.97 1.73 5.72
CA VAL A 43 -2.58 3.02 5.12
C VAL A 43 -1.63 2.75 3.94
N LEU A 44 -2.19 2.49 2.76
CA LEU A 44 -1.40 2.00 1.62
C LEU A 44 -0.53 3.08 0.95
N TRP A 45 -0.91 4.34 1.08
CA TRP A 45 -0.22 5.47 0.45
C TRP A 45 1.03 5.94 1.23
N SER A 46 1.18 5.61 2.51
CA SER A 46 2.35 6.04 3.28
C SER A 46 3.60 5.22 2.95
N LYS A 47 4.76 5.67 3.43
CA LYS A 47 6.06 5.01 3.21
C LYS A 47 6.04 3.54 3.66
N SER A 48 5.69 3.30 4.92
CA SER A 48 5.21 2.01 5.39
C SER A 48 3.70 1.95 5.35
N SER A 49 3.11 0.75 5.41
CA SER A 49 1.67 0.58 5.53
C SER A 49 1.28 0.10 6.92
N PRO A 50 1.09 1.02 7.89
CA PRO A 50 0.52 0.68 9.19
C PRO A 50 -0.99 0.41 9.08
N VAL A 51 -1.55 -0.23 10.11
CA VAL A 51 -3.00 -0.35 10.28
C VAL A 51 -3.57 1.02 10.70
N ARG A 52 -4.77 1.35 10.19
CA ARG A 52 -5.54 2.53 10.61
C ARG A 52 -6.01 2.37 12.05
N GLY A 53 -5.93 3.45 12.83
CA GLY A 53 -6.23 3.39 14.27
C GLY A 53 -6.19 4.75 14.92
N SER A 54 -6.84 5.75 14.31
CA SER A 54 -6.88 7.12 14.82
C SER A 54 -8.26 7.71 14.60
N ASP A 55 -8.78 8.43 15.58
CA ASP A 55 -10.05 9.15 15.48
C ASP A 55 -9.87 10.62 15.09
N ASP A 56 -8.62 11.13 15.13
CA ASP A 56 -8.27 12.46 14.61
C ASP A 56 -8.44 12.50 13.07
N VAL A 57 -9.30 13.40 12.59
CA VAL A 57 -9.59 13.62 11.16
C VAL A 57 -8.39 14.13 10.36
N MET A 58 -7.41 14.73 11.03
CA MET A 58 -6.16 15.19 10.39
C MET A 58 -5.07 14.11 10.40
N SER A 59 -5.31 12.98 11.08
CA SER A 59 -4.33 11.91 11.17
C SER A 59 -4.22 11.14 9.84
N PRO A 60 -3.00 10.86 9.36
CA PRO A 60 -2.80 9.99 8.21
C PRO A 60 -3.27 8.54 8.46
N LYS A 61 -3.56 8.18 9.73
CA LYS A 61 -4.08 6.88 10.16
C LYS A 61 -5.57 6.90 10.50
N LEU A 62 -6.31 7.95 10.15
CA LEU A 62 -7.74 8.09 10.41
C LEU A 62 -8.51 6.80 10.08
N GLY A 63 -9.39 6.40 11.00
CA GLY A 63 -10.26 5.24 10.90
C GLY A 63 -9.84 4.11 11.85
N ASN A 64 -10.61 3.03 11.80
CA ASN A 64 -10.40 1.83 12.59
C ASN A 64 -10.17 0.66 11.64
N GLY A 65 -8.93 0.18 11.55
CA GLY A 65 -8.56 -0.85 10.57
C GLY A 65 -9.34 -2.17 10.73
N PRO A 66 -9.42 -2.75 11.95
CA PRO A 66 -10.25 -3.94 12.19
C PRO A 66 -11.71 -3.78 11.78
N GLU A 67 -12.36 -2.66 12.12
CA GLU A 67 -13.75 -2.39 11.71
C GLU A 67 -13.86 -2.16 10.20
N GLY A 68 -12.92 -1.44 9.60
CA GLY A 68 -12.84 -1.25 8.16
C GLY A 68 -12.73 -2.58 7.41
N ARG A 69 -11.92 -3.52 7.91
CA ARG A 69 -11.82 -4.88 7.36
C ARG A 69 -13.15 -5.63 7.44
N LYS A 70 -13.87 -5.55 8.57
CA LYS A 70 -15.19 -6.18 8.72
C LYS A 70 -16.19 -5.62 7.70
N LYS A 71 -16.21 -4.29 7.52
CA LYS A 71 -17.07 -3.61 6.53
C LYS A 71 -16.71 -4.02 5.11
N MET A 72 -15.43 -4.02 4.73
CA MET A 72 -15.01 -4.43 3.40
C MET A 72 -15.32 -5.91 3.11
N ARG A 73 -15.23 -6.79 4.11
CA ARG A 73 -15.64 -8.20 3.95
C ARG A 73 -17.13 -8.34 3.59
N LYS A 74 -18.01 -7.48 4.11
CA LYS A 74 -19.44 -7.46 3.74
C LYS A 74 -19.63 -7.09 2.27
N VAL A 75 -18.81 -6.16 1.75
CA VAL A 75 -18.82 -5.82 0.31
C VAL A 75 -18.48 -7.06 -0.52
N CYS A 76 -17.38 -7.75 -0.19
CA CYS A 76 -16.97 -8.96 -0.92
C CYS A 76 -18.01 -10.08 -0.86
N ALA A 77 -18.63 -10.28 0.31
CA ALA A 77 -19.62 -11.32 0.55
C ALA A 77 -20.92 -11.17 -0.28
N SER A 78 -21.14 -10.00 -0.89
CA SER A 78 -22.28 -9.78 -1.77
C SER A 78 -22.14 -10.52 -3.11
N CYS A 79 -20.92 -10.92 -3.49
CA CYS A 79 -20.65 -11.62 -4.75
C CYS A 79 -19.79 -12.89 -4.59
N HIS A 80 -18.98 -12.99 -3.53
CA HIS A 80 -18.00 -14.06 -3.36
C HIS A 80 -18.26 -14.89 -2.10
N SER A 81 -17.80 -16.14 -2.11
CA SER A 81 -17.81 -17.00 -0.92
C SER A 81 -16.88 -16.49 0.17
N SER A 82 -17.07 -16.99 1.40
CA SER A 82 -16.17 -16.76 2.54
C SER A 82 -14.75 -17.16 2.21
N ASP A 83 -14.55 -18.35 1.61
CA ASP A 83 -13.22 -18.90 1.34
C ASP A 83 -12.43 -18.03 0.38
N HIS A 84 -13.08 -17.54 -0.69
CA HIS A 84 -12.46 -16.58 -1.60
C HIS A 84 -12.06 -15.29 -0.87
N THR A 85 -13.00 -14.73 -0.08
CA THR A 85 -12.80 -13.47 0.64
C THR A 85 -11.68 -13.56 1.68
N ASP A 86 -11.63 -14.67 2.42
CA ASP A 86 -10.58 -14.94 3.40
C ASP A 86 -9.22 -15.13 2.73
N GLY A 87 -9.17 -15.92 1.64
CA GLY A 87 -7.95 -16.12 0.86
C GLY A 87 -7.39 -14.83 0.29
N PHE A 88 -8.24 -13.99 -0.30
CA PHE A 88 -7.86 -12.69 -0.86
C PHE A 88 -7.23 -11.79 0.20
N PHE A 89 -7.87 -11.63 1.36
CA PHE A 89 -7.32 -10.77 2.42
C PHE A 89 -6.07 -11.36 3.08
N ALA A 90 -5.98 -12.69 3.22
CA ALA A 90 -4.76 -13.33 3.70
C ALA A 90 -3.57 -13.08 2.76
N GLN A 91 -3.78 -13.17 1.44
CA GLN A 91 -2.75 -12.84 0.45
C GLN A 91 -2.37 -11.35 0.50
N ALA A 92 -3.37 -10.46 0.52
CA ALA A 92 -3.14 -9.02 0.59
C ALA A 92 -2.35 -8.61 1.85
N ASP A 93 -2.70 -9.16 3.01
CA ASP A 93 -2.02 -8.87 4.27
C ASP A 93 -0.57 -9.39 4.25
N LYS A 94 -0.32 -10.56 3.64
CA LYS A 94 1.04 -11.07 3.43
C LYS A 94 1.86 -10.15 2.53
N ALA A 95 1.28 -9.65 1.44
CA ALA A 95 1.96 -8.72 0.54
C ALA A 95 2.34 -7.41 1.26
N VAL A 96 1.42 -6.82 2.03
CA VAL A 96 1.70 -5.61 2.80
C VAL A 96 2.81 -5.84 3.84
N LYS A 97 2.76 -6.95 4.58
CA LYS A 97 3.80 -7.32 5.55
C LYS A 97 5.15 -7.58 4.89
N LEU A 98 5.16 -8.28 3.77
CA LEU A 98 6.37 -8.54 2.99
C LEU A 98 7.04 -7.23 2.58
N TYR A 99 6.27 -6.29 2.02
CA TYR A 99 6.80 -4.96 1.72
C TYR A 99 7.38 -4.25 2.94
N ASN A 100 6.62 -4.18 4.04
CA ASN A 100 7.03 -3.45 5.24
C ASN A 100 8.33 -3.99 5.84
N GLU A 101 8.42 -5.33 5.98
CA GLU A 101 9.52 -5.97 6.70
C GLU A 101 10.73 -6.29 5.81
N ALA A 102 10.52 -6.73 4.58
CA ALA A 102 11.60 -7.22 3.71
C ALA A 102 12.14 -6.18 2.73
N TYR A 103 11.41 -5.09 2.47
CA TYR A 103 11.83 -4.06 1.52
C TYR A 103 12.01 -2.70 2.19
N TYR A 104 10.95 -2.19 2.82
CA TYR A 104 10.99 -0.85 3.40
C TYR A 104 11.94 -0.73 4.59
N LYS A 105 11.86 -1.68 5.54
CA LYS A 105 12.68 -1.65 6.75
C LYS A 105 14.19 -1.75 6.46
N PRO A 106 14.69 -2.67 5.61
CA PRO A 106 16.11 -2.68 5.23
C PRO A 106 16.56 -1.39 4.54
N ALA A 107 15.74 -0.85 3.63
CA ALA A 107 16.04 0.40 2.93
C ALA A 107 16.16 1.60 3.90
N VAL A 108 15.29 1.66 4.91
CA VAL A 108 15.37 2.69 5.98
C VAL A 108 16.63 2.50 6.83
N THR A 109 16.96 1.28 7.22
CA THR A 109 18.19 1.00 7.99
C THR A 109 19.43 1.50 7.26
N MET A 110 19.55 1.21 5.95
CA MET A 110 20.66 1.70 5.13
C MET A 110 20.66 3.23 5.02
N LEU A 111 19.49 3.85 4.80
CA LEU A 111 19.35 5.31 4.73
C LEU A 111 19.82 5.99 6.02
N ASP A 112 19.36 5.49 7.17
CA ASP A 112 19.67 6.05 8.48
C ASP A 112 21.17 5.93 8.81
N GLU A 113 21.80 4.80 8.45
CA GLU A 113 23.23 4.61 8.65
C GLU A 113 24.07 5.53 7.74
N LEU A 114 23.74 5.63 6.45
CA LEU A 114 24.43 6.55 5.54
C LEU A 114 24.29 8.00 6.02
N LYS A 115 23.09 8.38 6.49
CA LYS A 115 22.83 9.71 7.05
C LYS A 115 23.69 9.97 8.29
N ALA A 116 23.76 9.02 9.22
CA ALA A 116 24.55 9.16 10.44
C ALA A 116 26.06 9.31 10.16
N LYS A 117 26.55 8.74 9.06
CA LYS A 117 27.95 8.83 8.62
C LYS A 117 28.24 10.02 7.68
N GLY A 118 27.24 10.84 7.35
CA GLY A 118 27.40 11.95 6.39
C GLY A 118 27.66 11.49 4.95
N LEU A 119 27.18 10.29 4.60
CA LEU A 119 27.38 9.65 3.29
C LEU A 119 26.17 9.84 2.35
N LEU A 120 25.45 10.95 2.52
CA LEU A 120 24.33 11.36 1.67
C LEU A 120 24.57 12.79 1.19
N ARG A 121 24.26 13.09 -0.06
CA ARG A 121 24.29 14.48 -0.56
C ARG A 121 23.16 15.29 0.08
N ASP A 122 23.39 16.59 0.25
CA ASP A 122 22.39 17.50 0.84
C ASP A 122 21.10 17.59 0.02
N ASN A 123 21.20 17.55 -1.31
CA ASN A 123 20.05 17.52 -2.21
C ASN A 123 19.68 16.05 -2.55
N PRO A 124 18.56 15.52 -2.02
CA PRO A 124 18.15 14.13 -2.24
C PRO A 124 17.97 13.76 -3.70
N TRP A 125 17.60 14.72 -4.54
CA TRP A 125 17.35 14.51 -5.97
C TRP A 125 18.62 14.40 -6.81
N THR A 126 19.78 14.68 -6.21
CA THR A 126 21.08 14.48 -6.83
C THR A 126 21.83 13.30 -6.24
N ASP A 127 21.28 12.65 -5.20
CA ASP A 127 21.88 11.50 -4.56
C ASP A 127 21.25 10.20 -5.10
N PRO A 128 22.02 9.35 -5.81
CA PRO A 128 21.48 8.11 -6.37
C PRO A 128 20.77 7.22 -5.36
N PHE A 129 21.30 7.10 -4.13
CA PHE A 129 20.68 6.31 -3.07
C PHE A 129 19.33 6.91 -2.66
N GLN A 130 19.28 8.23 -2.43
CA GLN A 130 18.03 8.87 -1.97
C GLN A 130 16.95 8.91 -3.05
N VAL A 131 17.33 9.11 -4.31
CA VAL A 131 16.42 9.00 -5.45
C VAL A 131 15.85 7.58 -5.50
N LYS A 132 16.72 6.56 -5.50
CA LYS A 132 16.31 5.16 -5.56
C LYS A 132 15.44 4.76 -4.37
N TYR A 133 15.77 5.22 -3.17
CA TYR A 133 14.95 5.04 -1.97
C TYR A 133 13.55 5.66 -2.16
N TYR A 134 13.45 6.86 -2.75
CA TYR A 134 12.17 7.50 -3.04
C TYR A 134 11.30 6.67 -3.97
N TYR A 135 11.86 6.17 -5.07
CA TYR A 135 11.17 5.25 -5.98
C TYR A 135 10.66 4.03 -5.19
N LEU A 136 11.57 3.28 -4.55
CA LEU A 136 11.26 2.05 -3.82
C LEU A 136 9.99 2.17 -2.95
N TRP A 137 9.85 3.24 -2.17
CA TRP A 137 8.65 3.38 -1.34
C TRP A 137 7.46 4.05 -2.04
N HIS A 138 7.70 5.11 -2.84
CA HIS A 138 6.64 5.97 -3.37
C HIS A 138 5.97 5.36 -4.60
N HIS A 139 6.73 4.67 -5.44
CA HIS A 139 6.27 4.23 -6.75
C HIS A 139 6.09 2.70 -6.77
N GLU A 140 7.16 1.92 -6.73
CA GLU A 140 7.16 0.46 -6.77
C GLU A 140 6.44 -0.12 -5.54
N GLY A 141 6.77 0.40 -4.34
CA GLY A 141 6.14 0.00 -3.09
C GLY A 141 4.62 0.20 -3.09
N ARG A 142 4.17 1.40 -3.45
CA ARG A 142 2.72 1.69 -3.51
C ARG A 142 2.03 0.81 -4.53
N ARG A 143 2.60 0.64 -5.73
CA ARG A 143 2.05 -0.24 -6.78
C ARG A 143 1.91 -1.68 -6.30
N ALA A 144 2.94 -2.23 -5.66
CA ALA A 144 2.91 -3.59 -5.12
C ALA A 144 1.75 -3.81 -4.12
N ARG A 145 1.63 -2.92 -3.13
CA ARG A 145 0.61 -3.05 -2.06
C ARG A 145 -0.80 -2.73 -2.55
N ILE A 146 -0.96 -1.71 -3.38
CA ILE A 146 -2.26 -1.34 -3.96
C ILE A 146 -2.69 -2.43 -4.94
N GLY A 147 -1.80 -2.91 -5.83
CA GLY A 147 -2.11 -3.99 -6.76
C GLY A 147 -2.58 -5.26 -6.04
N ALA A 148 -1.88 -5.66 -4.97
CA ALA A 148 -2.24 -6.82 -4.15
C ALA A 148 -3.58 -6.68 -3.41
N THR A 149 -4.04 -5.44 -3.16
CA THR A 149 -5.30 -5.17 -2.44
C THR A 149 -6.48 -4.86 -3.36
N HIS A 150 -6.24 -4.70 -4.67
CA HIS A 150 -7.26 -4.35 -5.67
C HIS A 150 -7.39 -5.41 -6.79
N GLY A 151 -6.84 -6.61 -6.60
CA GLY A 151 -6.96 -7.70 -7.57
C GLY A 151 -6.21 -7.44 -8.88
N ALA A 152 -5.12 -6.67 -8.84
CA ALA A 152 -4.30 -6.35 -10.01
C ALA A 152 -2.95 -7.11 -9.92
N PRO A 153 -2.88 -8.37 -10.39
CA PRO A 153 -1.71 -9.22 -10.22
C PRO A 153 -0.46 -8.68 -10.93
N ASP A 154 -0.63 -8.04 -12.08
CA ASP A 154 0.46 -7.41 -12.84
C ASP A 154 1.09 -6.23 -12.08
N TYR A 155 0.25 -5.39 -11.48
CA TYR A 155 0.69 -4.28 -10.62
C TYR A 155 1.27 -4.73 -9.29
N ALA A 156 0.78 -5.84 -8.75
CA ALA A 156 1.35 -6.44 -7.55
C ALA A 156 2.76 -6.99 -7.84
N HIS A 157 2.95 -7.64 -9.00
CA HIS A 157 4.16 -8.37 -9.33
C HIS A 157 5.12 -7.57 -10.22
N TRP A 158 4.86 -7.49 -11.53
CA TRP A 158 5.79 -6.92 -12.52
C TRP A 158 6.06 -5.44 -12.27
N HIS A 159 5.03 -4.66 -11.96
CA HIS A 159 5.15 -3.24 -11.65
C HIS A 159 5.26 -2.94 -10.14
N GLY A 160 5.52 -3.99 -9.35
CA GLY A 160 5.54 -3.93 -7.88
C GLY A 160 6.72 -4.69 -7.32
N PHE A 161 6.51 -5.92 -6.84
CA PHE A 161 7.55 -6.71 -6.17
C PHE A 161 8.78 -7.02 -7.04
N PHE A 162 8.64 -7.11 -8.36
CA PHE A 162 9.76 -7.29 -9.27
C PHE A 162 10.70 -6.07 -9.26
N GLU A 163 10.15 -4.87 -9.51
CA GLU A 163 10.92 -3.62 -9.50
C GLU A 163 11.42 -3.27 -8.09
N LEU A 164 10.63 -3.54 -7.04
CA LEU A 164 11.07 -3.40 -5.64
C LEU A 164 12.33 -4.19 -5.33
N MET A 165 12.44 -5.41 -5.88
CA MET A 165 13.62 -6.25 -5.67
C MET A 165 14.84 -5.63 -6.35
N GLN A 166 14.68 -5.14 -7.58
CA GLN A 166 15.77 -4.48 -8.30
C GLN A 166 16.22 -3.22 -7.55
N ASP A 167 15.27 -2.42 -7.07
CA ASP A 167 15.57 -1.21 -6.32
C ASP A 167 16.31 -1.50 -5.01
N LEU A 168 15.92 -2.56 -4.29
CA LEU A 168 16.60 -2.95 -3.06
C LEU A 168 18.05 -3.36 -3.32
N TYR A 169 18.31 -4.15 -4.35
CA TYR A 169 19.68 -4.54 -4.71
C TYR A 169 20.54 -3.35 -5.15
N GLU A 170 19.96 -2.39 -5.88
CA GLU A 170 20.67 -1.15 -6.22
C GLU A 170 21.01 -0.32 -4.98
N LEU A 171 20.09 -0.23 -4.01
CA LEU A 171 20.37 0.42 -2.73
C LEU A 171 21.50 -0.29 -1.97
N GLU A 172 21.47 -1.62 -1.90
CA GLU A 172 22.51 -2.43 -1.24
C GLU A 172 23.89 -2.17 -1.88
N GLN A 173 23.98 -2.17 -3.21
CA GLN A 173 25.23 -1.90 -3.92
C GLN A 173 25.79 -0.50 -3.63
N ILE A 174 24.94 0.53 -3.67
CA ILE A 174 25.36 1.90 -3.36
C ILE A 174 25.78 2.00 -1.89
N TYR A 175 24.99 1.41 -0.99
CA TYR A 175 25.27 1.37 0.43
C TYR A 175 26.63 0.73 0.72
N GLU A 176 26.88 -0.49 0.25
CA GLU A 176 28.13 -1.21 0.44
C GLU A 176 29.34 -0.43 -0.09
N LYS A 177 29.21 0.16 -1.28
CA LYS A 177 30.26 1.00 -1.87
C LYS A 177 30.58 2.22 -1.00
N ARG A 178 29.57 2.92 -0.49
CA ARG A 178 29.74 4.11 0.35
C ARG A 178 30.30 3.75 1.72
N ILE A 179 29.84 2.66 2.33
CA ILE A 179 30.37 2.16 3.60
C ILE A 179 31.83 1.75 3.48
N ALA A 180 32.20 1.03 2.41
CA ALA A 180 33.57 0.59 2.21
C ALA A 180 34.54 1.74 1.89
N SER A 181 34.11 2.74 1.11
CA SER A 181 34.96 3.85 0.71
C SER A 181 34.96 5.04 1.69
N GLY A 182 33.92 5.17 2.53
CA GLY A 182 33.69 6.33 3.38
C GLY A 182 33.44 7.62 2.60
N LYS A 183 33.03 7.51 1.32
CA LYS A 183 32.82 8.65 0.42
C LYS A 183 31.53 8.48 -0.37
N ILE A 184 30.95 9.60 -0.79
CA ILE A 184 29.88 9.65 -1.80
C ILE A 184 30.56 9.58 -3.17
N GLU A 185 30.06 8.74 -4.07
CA GLU A 185 30.53 8.68 -5.46
C GLU A 185 30.40 10.04 -6.17
N GLU A 186 31.29 10.30 -7.13
CA GLU A 186 31.26 11.49 -7.99
C GLU A 186 30.02 11.50 -8.91
#